data_AF-A0A368GW00-F1
#
_entry.id   AF-A0A368GW00-F1
#
_cell.length_a   1.000
_cell.length_b   1.000
_cell.length_c   1.000
_cell.angle_alpha   90.00
_cell.angle_beta   90.00
_cell.angle_gamma   90.00
#
_symmetry.space_group_name_H-M   'P 1'
#
loop_
_entity.id
_entity.type
_entity.pdbx_description
1 polymer ?
#
loop_
_entity_poly.entity_id
_entity_poly.type
_entity_poly.pdbx_seq_one_letter_code
_entity_poly.pdbx_strand_id
1 'polypeptide(L)'
;MSAALLLLWFGIASTAAASDISLDQKWLETCGRFPYYYENACHQLVRWDYEARWLWDSIPKEKPNETVYDCMDLKCLCRYMNGKCISRNWDGSECSKNGTVLKKAVRKEYRMLTDEERRRYHDAMNNIKVNGEYDKLARIHKHYTTSPAAHGGSGFLPWNREYMKR
;
A
#
# COMPACT_ATOMS: atom_id res chain seq x y z
N MET A 1 11.25 -73.05 -19.77
CA MET A 1 10.51 -72.44 -18.63
C MET A 1 11.46 -71.42 -17.99
N SER A 2 11.60 -70.26 -18.64
CA SER A 2 11.08 -68.95 -18.20
C SER A 2 11.71 -68.44 -16.90
N ALA A 3 12.88 -67.80 -17.03
CA ALA A 3 13.47 -66.92 -16.02
C ALA A 3 13.62 -65.53 -16.67
N ALA A 4 12.49 -64.90 -16.97
CA ALA A 4 12.45 -63.55 -17.51
C ALA A 4 11.14 -62.91 -17.04
N LEU A 5 11.15 -62.26 -15.87
CA LEU A 5 10.09 -61.35 -15.41
C LEU A 5 10.42 -60.74 -14.03
N LEU A 6 11.55 -60.05 -13.86
CA LEU A 6 11.80 -59.26 -12.63
C LEU A 6 12.70 -58.03 -12.86
N LEU A 7 12.59 -57.34 -14.00
CA LEU A 7 13.34 -56.09 -14.25
C LEU A 7 12.54 -55.02 -14.98
N LEU A 8 11.31 -54.76 -14.54
CA LEU A 8 10.59 -53.54 -14.93
C LEU A 8 9.85 -53.04 -13.71
N TRP A 9 10.52 -52.27 -12.85
CA TRP A 9 9.92 -51.26 -11.97
C TRP A 9 10.99 -50.41 -11.27
N PHE A 10 12.11 -50.11 -11.96
CA PHE A 10 12.80 -48.85 -11.66
C PHE A 10 12.06 -47.75 -12.40
N GLY A 11 10.86 -47.43 -11.88
CA GLY A 11 10.29 -46.12 -12.12
C GLY A 11 11.34 -45.12 -11.72
N ILE A 12 11.75 -44.29 -12.68
CA ILE A 12 12.52 -43.09 -12.43
C ILE A 12 11.58 -42.19 -11.61
N ALA A 13 11.48 -42.45 -10.31
CA ALA A 13 11.15 -41.44 -9.35
C ALA A 13 12.38 -40.53 -9.34
N SER A 14 12.43 -39.60 -10.30
CA SER A 14 13.09 -38.34 -10.08
C SER A 14 12.41 -37.76 -8.85
N THR A 15 12.91 -38.12 -7.67
CA THR A 15 12.75 -37.32 -6.48
C THR A 15 13.44 -36.01 -6.84
N ALA A 16 12.68 -35.10 -7.45
CA ALA A 16 12.91 -33.70 -7.20
C ALA A 16 12.73 -33.58 -5.69
N ALA A 17 13.82 -33.76 -4.96
CA ALA A 17 13.93 -33.31 -3.59
C ALA A 17 13.56 -31.83 -3.67
N ALA A 18 12.31 -31.51 -3.33
CA ALA A 18 11.92 -30.15 -3.07
C ALA A 18 12.85 -29.71 -1.94
N SER A 19 13.85 -28.92 -2.28
CA SER A 19 14.79 -28.37 -1.31
C SER A 19 13.96 -27.74 -0.20
N ASP A 20 14.17 -28.15 1.06
CA ASP A 20 13.55 -27.59 2.29
C ASP A 20 13.94 -26.11 2.54
N ILE A 21 14.38 -25.43 1.50
CA ILE A 21 14.74 -24.03 1.49
C ILE A 21 13.43 -23.24 1.57
N SER A 22 13.30 -22.45 2.64
CA SER A 22 12.17 -21.55 2.81
C SER A 22 12.04 -20.62 1.59
N LEU A 23 10.81 -20.19 1.28
CA LEU A 23 10.57 -19.29 0.15
C LEU A 23 11.50 -18.08 0.21
N ASP A 24 11.73 -17.55 1.42
CA ASP A 24 12.57 -16.38 1.69
C ASP A 24 14.05 -16.64 1.38
N GLN A 25 14.58 -17.80 1.73
CA GLN A 25 15.95 -18.19 1.35
C GLN A 25 16.08 -18.33 -0.17
N LYS A 26 15.07 -18.87 -0.85
CA LYS A 26 15.06 -19.00 -2.31
C LYS A 26 15.04 -17.64 -3.01
N TRP A 27 14.33 -16.66 -2.44
CA TRP A 27 14.33 -15.28 -2.92
C TRP A 27 15.70 -14.61 -2.72
N LEU A 28 16.34 -14.80 -1.56
CA LEU A 28 17.69 -14.28 -1.31
C LEU A 28 18.74 -14.89 -2.24
N GLU A 29 18.69 -16.21 -2.48
CA GLU A 29 19.58 -16.89 -3.45
C GLU A 29 19.35 -16.42 -4.89
N THR A 30 18.11 -16.09 -5.25
CA THR A 30 17.76 -15.57 -6.58
C THR A 30 18.38 -14.19 -6.81
N CYS A 31 18.49 -13.36 -5.76
CA CYS A 31 19.04 -12.02 -5.88
C CYS A 31 20.54 -12.00 -6.26
N GLY A 32 21.33 -12.97 -5.80
CA GLY A 32 22.75 -13.11 -6.14
C GLY A 32 23.02 -13.48 -7.60
N ARG A 33 21.97 -13.71 -8.42
CA ARG A 33 22.09 -13.95 -9.87
C ARG A 33 22.01 -12.67 -10.70
N PHE A 34 21.64 -11.54 -10.11
CA PHE A 34 21.58 -10.27 -10.80
C PHE A 34 22.97 -9.59 -10.85
N PRO A 35 23.25 -8.73 -11.85
CA PRO A 35 24.43 -7.87 -11.82
C PRO A 35 24.46 -7.05 -10.53
N TYR A 36 25.66 -6.78 -9.99
CA TYR A 36 25.89 -6.11 -8.70
C TYR A 36 25.01 -4.89 -8.43
N TYR A 37 24.73 -4.08 -9.46
CA TYR A 37 23.85 -2.91 -9.34
C TYR A 37 22.40 -3.26 -8.96
N TYR A 38 21.88 -4.37 -9.47
CA TYR A 38 20.52 -4.84 -9.25
C TYR A 38 20.41 -5.82 -8.08
N GLU A 39 21.51 -6.47 -7.70
CA GLU A 39 21.59 -7.36 -6.53
C GLU A 39 21.14 -6.64 -5.25
N ASN A 40 21.70 -5.45 -4.98
CA ASN A 40 21.33 -4.64 -3.81
C ASN A 40 19.84 -4.27 -3.79
N ALA A 41 19.29 -3.87 -4.94
CA ALA A 41 17.87 -3.54 -5.05
C ALA A 41 16.98 -4.77 -4.84
N CYS A 42 17.38 -5.93 -5.37
CA CYS A 42 16.68 -7.20 -5.18
C CYS A 42 16.66 -7.60 -3.70
N HIS A 43 17.81 -7.58 -3.02
CA HIS A 43 17.87 -7.91 -1.59
C HIS A 43 17.01 -6.99 -0.74
N GLN A 44 16.94 -5.69 -1.06
CA GLN A 44 16.05 -4.76 -0.36
C GLN A 44 14.57 -5.10 -0.58
N LEU A 45 14.16 -5.39 -1.81
CA LEU A 45 12.78 -5.78 -2.13
C LEU A 45 12.36 -7.07 -1.42
N VAL A 46 13.23 -8.09 -1.39
CA VAL A 46 12.97 -9.36 -0.70
C VAL A 46 12.86 -9.15 0.81
N ARG A 47 13.79 -8.38 1.39
CA ARG A 47 13.74 -8.03 2.81
C ARG A 47 12.42 -7.32 3.16
N TRP A 48 11.97 -6.39 2.32
CA TRP A 48 10.71 -5.69 2.55
C TRP A 48 9.47 -6.57 2.41
N ASP A 49 9.43 -7.47 1.42
CA ASP A 49 8.31 -8.43 1.31
C ASP A 49 8.23 -9.29 2.58
N TYR A 50 9.38 -9.74 3.09
CA TYR A 50 9.46 -10.48 4.33
C TYR A 50 8.99 -9.65 5.54
N GLU A 51 9.55 -8.46 5.75
CA GLU A 51 9.17 -7.57 6.86
C GLU A 51 7.68 -7.19 6.81
N ALA A 52 7.13 -6.96 5.62
CA ALA A 52 5.72 -6.59 5.43
C ALA A 52 4.75 -7.70 5.85
N ARG A 53 5.13 -8.99 5.71
CA ARG A 53 4.30 -10.12 6.16
C ARG A 53 4.08 -10.13 7.67
N TRP A 54 5.08 -9.68 8.43
CA TRP A 54 5.05 -9.66 9.89
C TRP A 54 4.69 -8.28 10.46
N LEU A 55 4.71 -7.24 9.62
CA LEU A 55 4.43 -5.86 10.03
C LEU A 55 3.10 -5.74 10.75
N TRP A 56 2.07 -6.45 10.30
CA TRP A 56 0.73 -6.42 10.91
C TRP A 56 0.76 -6.78 12.40
N ASP A 57 1.56 -7.78 12.79
CA ASP A 57 1.66 -8.23 14.18
C ASP A 57 2.41 -7.23 15.06
N SER A 58 3.32 -6.46 14.46
CA SER A 58 4.12 -5.44 15.14
C SER A 58 3.45 -4.07 15.27
N ILE A 59 2.36 -3.83 14.55
CA ILE A 59 1.65 -2.54 14.60
C ILE A 59 0.84 -2.47 15.91
N PRO A 60 1.03 -1.42 16.74
CA PRO A 60 0.19 -1.19 17.91
C PRO A 60 -1.29 -1.16 17.52
N LYS A 61 -2.08 -2.05 18.14
CA LYS A 61 -3.52 -2.15 17.87
C LYS A 61 -4.32 -0.99 18.48
N GLU A 62 -3.73 -0.30 19.44
CA GLU A 62 -4.28 0.88 20.08
C GLU A 62 -3.46 2.10 19.69
N LYS A 63 -4.13 3.12 19.12
CA LYS A 63 -3.53 4.41 18.83
C LYS A 63 -4.19 5.46 19.74
N PRO A 64 -3.45 6.04 20.70
CA PRO A 64 -4.04 6.88 21.75
C PRO A 64 -4.57 8.22 21.24
N ASN A 65 -4.06 8.72 20.11
CA ASN A 65 -4.49 9.98 19.50
C ASN A 65 -4.92 9.75 18.03
N GLU A 66 -6.22 9.76 17.80
CA GLU A 66 -6.77 9.81 16.44
C GLU A 66 -6.48 11.18 15.81
N THR A 67 -6.06 11.16 14.55
CA THR A 67 -5.81 12.33 13.71
C THR A 67 -6.73 12.28 12.49
N VAL A 68 -6.75 13.35 11.68
CA VAL A 68 -7.49 13.37 10.42
C VAL A 68 -7.06 12.25 9.46
N TYR A 69 -5.79 11.83 9.53
CA TYR A 69 -5.22 10.77 8.68
C TYR A 69 -5.69 9.37 9.02
N ASP A 70 -6.36 9.17 10.15
CA ASP A 70 -6.88 7.85 10.55
C ASP A 70 -8.25 7.57 9.93
N CYS A 71 -8.92 8.60 9.40
CA CYS A 71 -10.25 8.49 8.83
C CYS A 71 -10.25 7.86 7.44
N MET A 72 -11.10 6.85 7.22
CA MET A 72 -11.24 6.14 5.94
C MET A 72 -12.53 6.49 5.18
N ASP A 73 -13.44 7.21 5.83
CA ASP A 73 -14.73 7.59 5.29
C ASP A 73 -15.09 9.05 5.64
N LEU A 74 -16.12 9.54 4.96
CA LEU A 74 -16.60 10.91 5.14
C LEU A 74 -17.19 11.15 6.54
N LYS A 75 -17.72 10.10 7.16
CA LYS A 75 -18.28 10.13 8.52
C LYS A 75 -17.21 10.48 9.55
N CYS A 76 -16.07 9.79 9.51
CA CYS A 76 -14.93 10.08 10.38
C CYS A 76 -14.32 11.46 10.10
N LEU A 77 -14.15 11.81 8.81
CA LEU A 77 -13.56 13.10 8.42
C LEU A 77 -14.43 14.30 8.84
N CYS A 78 -15.73 14.11 9.06
CA CYS A 78 -16.68 15.20 9.24
C CYS A 78 -16.30 16.17 10.35
N ARG A 79 -15.87 15.65 11.51
CA ARG A 79 -15.45 16.49 12.65
C ARG A 79 -14.23 17.35 12.32
N TYR A 80 -13.28 16.82 11.54
CA TYR A 80 -12.05 17.52 11.16
C TYR A 80 -12.29 18.59 10.11
N MET A 81 -13.39 18.50 9.36
CA MET A 81 -13.78 19.50 8.37
C MET A 81 -14.68 20.61 8.94
N ASN A 82 -14.88 20.63 10.26
CA ASN A 82 -15.89 21.45 10.96
C ASN A 82 -17.31 21.21 10.41
N GLY A 83 -17.59 19.99 9.98
CA GLY A 83 -18.91 19.56 9.54
C GLY A 83 -19.77 19.05 10.69
N LYS A 84 -21.08 18.99 10.45
CA LYS A 84 -22.07 18.37 11.34
C LYS A 84 -22.63 17.13 10.67
N CYS A 85 -22.65 16.01 11.37
CA CYS A 85 -23.36 14.82 10.92
C CYS A 85 -24.86 15.05 11.09
N ILE A 86 -25.62 15.00 9.99
CA ILE A 86 -27.07 15.30 9.99
C ILE A 86 -27.91 14.06 10.36
N SER A 87 -27.48 12.84 10.04
CA SER A 87 -28.26 11.63 10.35
C SER A 87 -27.76 10.90 11.61
N ARG A 88 -28.72 10.44 12.43
CA ARG A 88 -28.49 9.47 13.53
C ARG A 88 -28.43 8.01 13.01
N ASN A 89 -28.77 7.79 11.74
CA ASN A 89 -28.90 6.46 11.14
C ASN A 89 -27.67 6.15 10.26
N TRP A 90 -27.15 4.94 10.39
CA TRP A 90 -25.78 4.51 10.10
C TRP A 90 -25.42 4.36 8.60
N ASP A 91 -25.98 5.14 7.67
CA ASP A 91 -25.62 5.02 6.23
C ASP A 91 -24.42 5.88 5.79
N GLY A 92 -23.86 6.69 6.70
CA GLY A 92 -22.56 7.34 6.55
C GLY A 92 -22.50 8.53 5.59
N SER A 93 -23.63 9.11 5.17
CA SER A 93 -23.66 9.96 3.97
C SER A 93 -23.99 11.45 4.14
N GLU A 94 -24.15 11.98 5.36
CA GLU A 94 -24.65 13.36 5.53
C GLU A 94 -23.78 14.25 6.43
N CYS A 95 -22.48 14.29 6.15
CA CYS A 95 -21.66 15.36 6.70
C CYS A 95 -22.03 16.69 6.01
N SER A 96 -22.50 17.68 6.76
CA SER A 96 -22.81 19.00 6.22
C SER A 96 -21.87 20.06 6.73
N LYS A 97 -21.39 20.91 5.83
CA LYS A 97 -20.57 22.07 6.14
C LYS A 97 -21.26 23.31 5.58
N ASN A 98 -21.55 24.28 6.45
CA ASN A 98 -22.23 25.54 6.09
C ASN A 98 -23.53 25.31 5.29
N GLY A 99 -24.35 24.35 5.71
CA GLY A 99 -25.62 24.02 5.04
C GLY A 99 -25.48 23.18 3.76
N THR A 100 -24.26 22.87 3.32
CA THR A 100 -24.01 22.02 2.15
C THR A 100 -23.64 20.60 2.57
N VAL A 101 -24.41 19.61 2.10
CA VAL A 101 -24.07 18.19 2.28
C VAL A 101 -22.85 17.83 1.42
N LEU A 102 -21.80 17.34 2.08
CA LEU A 102 -20.57 16.88 1.45
C LEU A 102 -20.82 15.54 0.74
N LYS A 103 -20.18 15.37 -0.41
CA LYS A 103 -20.28 14.17 -1.25
C LYS A 103 -18.90 13.57 -1.48
N LYS A 104 -18.85 12.34 -1.98
CA LYS A 104 -17.60 11.73 -2.48
C LYS A 104 -17.01 12.61 -3.59
N ALA A 105 -15.72 12.92 -3.49
CA ALA A 105 -15.02 13.68 -4.52
C ALA A 105 -14.85 12.85 -5.80
N VAL A 106 -14.98 13.51 -6.95
CA VAL A 106 -14.72 12.92 -8.26
C VAL A 106 -13.32 13.32 -8.70
N ARG A 107 -12.45 12.32 -8.95
CA ARG A 107 -11.12 12.56 -9.53
C ARG A 107 -11.25 12.66 -11.04
N LYS A 108 -11.02 13.85 -11.59
CA LYS A 108 -11.04 14.12 -13.02
C LYS A 108 -9.62 14.04 -13.59
N GLU A 109 -9.54 13.78 -14.88
CA GLU A 109 -8.30 13.96 -15.63
C GLU A 109 -7.96 15.48 -15.69
N TYR A 110 -6.69 15.83 -15.46
CA TYR A 110 -6.27 17.22 -15.25
C TYR A 110 -6.50 18.15 -16.46
N ARG A 111 -6.34 17.66 -17.68
CA ARG A 111 -6.59 18.41 -18.94
C ARG A 111 -8.08 18.58 -19.22
N MET A 112 -8.94 17.76 -18.59
CA MET A 112 -10.40 17.90 -18.64
C MET A 112 -10.98 18.86 -17.59
N LEU A 113 -10.12 19.50 -16.79
CA LEU A 113 -10.54 20.55 -15.86
C LEU A 113 -10.83 21.85 -16.61
N THR A 114 -11.87 22.57 -16.18
CA THR A 114 -12.04 23.97 -16.56
C THR A 114 -10.92 24.82 -15.97
N ASP A 115 -10.72 26.04 -16.48
CA ASP A 115 -9.69 26.94 -15.96
C ASP A 115 -9.92 27.27 -14.48
N GLU A 116 -11.18 27.43 -14.07
CA GLU A 116 -11.55 27.66 -12.68
C GLU A 116 -11.25 26.44 -11.79
N GLU A 117 -11.60 25.23 -12.25
CA GLU A 117 -11.27 24.01 -11.51
C GLU A 117 -9.75 23.84 -11.35
N ARG A 118 -8.99 24.12 -12.40
CA ARG A 118 -7.52 24.03 -12.41
C ARG A 118 -6.89 25.06 -11.48
N ARG A 119 -7.38 26.30 -11.49
CA ARG A 119 -6.96 27.36 -10.56
C ARG A 119 -7.19 26.95 -9.12
N ARG A 120 -8.40 26.49 -8.78
CA ARG A 120 -8.73 25.98 -7.44
C ARG A 120 -7.85 24.81 -7.01
N TYR A 121 -7.54 23.90 -7.93
CA TYR A 121 -6.61 22.80 -7.67
C TYR A 121 -5.21 23.32 -7.32
N HIS A 122 -4.64 24.23 -8.11
CA HIS A 122 -3.34 24.83 -7.82
C HIS A 122 -3.32 25.62 -6.51
N ASP A 123 -4.36 26.40 -6.23
CA ASP A 123 -4.49 27.14 -4.96
C ASP A 123 -4.49 26.17 -3.78
N ALA A 124 -5.23 25.05 -3.87
CA ALA A 124 -5.23 24.01 -2.86
C ALA A 124 -3.85 23.35 -2.69
N MET A 125 -3.18 22.98 -3.80
CA MET A 125 -1.85 22.36 -3.78
C MET A 125 -0.79 23.30 -3.18
N ASN A 126 -0.86 24.59 -3.49
CA ASN A 126 0.03 25.59 -2.91
C ASN A 126 -0.24 25.78 -1.42
N ASN A 127 -1.51 25.82 -1.01
CA ASN A 127 -1.87 25.93 0.40
C ASN A 127 -1.34 24.74 1.24
N ILE A 128 -1.46 23.50 0.75
CA ILE A 128 -0.91 22.33 1.45
C ILE A 128 0.62 22.28 1.43
N LYS A 129 1.27 22.95 0.46
CA LYS A 129 2.73 23.10 0.45
C LYS A 129 3.18 24.13 1.47
N VAL A 130 2.53 25.29 1.50
CA VAL A 130 2.87 26.39 2.41
C VAL A 130 2.65 26.00 3.88
N ASN A 131 1.60 25.23 4.18
CA ASN A 131 1.35 24.77 5.55
C ASN A 131 2.20 23.55 5.98
N GLY A 132 3.06 23.04 5.09
CA GLY A 132 4.00 21.95 5.36
C GLY A 132 3.44 20.53 5.23
N GLU A 133 2.14 20.35 5.00
CA GLU A 133 1.54 19.02 4.89
C GLU A 133 2.01 18.24 3.67
N TYR A 134 2.22 18.93 2.53
CA TYR A 134 2.81 18.32 1.34
C TYR A 134 4.17 17.70 1.63
N ASP A 135 5.03 18.42 2.38
CA ASP A 135 6.39 17.95 2.68
C ASP A 135 6.40 16.79 3.67
N LYS A 136 5.44 16.77 4.61
CA LYS A 136 5.26 15.66 5.53
C LYS A 136 4.82 14.39 4.78
N LEU A 137 3.86 14.50 3.87
CA LEU A 137 3.41 13.38 3.03
C LEU A 137 4.54 12.90 2.10
N ALA A 138 5.23 13.82 1.44
CA ALA A 138 6.38 13.51 0.58
C ALA A 138 7.50 12.79 1.35
N ARG A 139 7.74 13.18 2.61
CA ARG A 139 8.71 12.53 3.49
C ARG A 139 8.29 11.10 3.82
N ILE A 140 7.03 10.88 4.17
CA ILE A 140 6.48 9.52 4.42
C ILE A 140 6.70 8.63 3.18
N HIS A 141 6.36 9.12 1.99
CA HIS A 141 6.58 8.37 0.76
C HIS A 141 8.07 8.09 0.50
N LYS A 142 8.97 9.08 0.68
CA LYS A 142 10.40 8.94 0.39
C LYS A 142 11.12 7.92 1.30
N HIS A 143 10.67 7.75 2.54
CA HIS A 143 11.36 6.89 3.50
C HIS A 143 11.14 5.41 3.21
N TYR A 144 12.03 4.84 2.38
CA TYR A 144 11.99 3.44 2.00
C TYR A 144 12.04 2.47 3.20
N THR A 145 12.66 2.85 4.32
CA THR A 145 12.75 2.04 5.53
C THR A 145 11.42 1.89 6.27
N THR A 146 10.53 2.88 6.16
CA THR A 146 9.24 2.91 6.85
C THR A 146 8.06 2.76 5.89
N SER A 147 8.30 2.89 4.59
CA SER A 147 7.28 2.79 3.53
C SER A 147 7.82 2.06 2.31
N PRO A 148 8.32 0.82 2.47
CA PRO A 148 8.85 0.05 1.35
C PRO A 148 7.79 -0.27 0.30
N ALA A 149 6.56 -0.53 0.76
CA ALA A 149 5.39 -0.74 -0.07
C ALA A 149 5.01 0.52 -0.88
N ALA A 150 5.58 1.70 -0.64
CA ALA A 150 5.37 2.84 -1.52
C ALA A 150 6.03 2.66 -2.90
N HIS A 151 7.06 1.82 -2.98
CA HIS A 151 7.95 1.74 -4.15
C HIS A 151 7.93 0.39 -4.87
N GLY A 152 7.52 -0.70 -4.21
CA GLY A 152 7.52 -2.02 -4.84
C GLY A 152 6.85 -3.11 -4.02
N GLY A 153 6.79 -4.30 -4.61
CA GLY A 153 6.16 -5.48 -4.02
C GLY A 153 4.64 -5.50 -4.13
N SER A 154 4.02 -6.51 -3.52
CA SER A 154 2.57 -6.74 -3.53
C SER A 154 1.78 -5.59 -2.87
N GLY A 155 2.41 -4.87 -1.95
CA GLY A 155 1.85 -3.70 -1.26
C GLY A 155 1.80 -2.41 -2.09
N PHE A 156 2.43 -2.36 -3.27
CA PHE A 156 2.58 -1.14 -4.06
C PHE A 156 1.26 -0.39 -4.33
N LEU A 157 0.29 -1.10 -4.91
CA LEU A 157 -1.01 -0.50 -5.25
C LEU A 157 -1.88 -0.16 -4.04
N PRO A 158 -2.07 -1.03 -3.03
CA PRO A 158 -2.87 -0.68 -1.86
C PRO A 158 -2.24 0.46 -1.04
N TRP A 159 -0.90 0.51 -0.89
CA TRP A 159 -0.24 1.60 -0.19
C TRP A 159 -0.50 2.95 -0.88
N ASN A 160 -0.26 3.02 -2.20
CA ASN A 160 -0.47 4.25 -2.98
C ASN A 160 -1.94 4.67 -3.03
N ARG A 161 -2.88 3.71 -3.04
CA ARG A 161 -4.31 4.00 -2.96
C ARG A 161 -4.67 4.74 -1.68
N GLU A 162 -4.16 4.30 -0.53
CA GLU A 162 -4.43 4.93 0.75
C GLU A 162 -3.66 6.25 0.91
N TYR A 163 -2.41 6.31 0.45
CA TYR A 163 -1.60 7.52 0.43
C TYR A 163 -2.32 8.68 -0.26
N MET A 164 -2.94 8.44 -1.43
CA MET A 164 -3.68 9.47 -2.18
C MET A 164 -4.99 9.93 -1.52
N LYS A 165 -5.39 9.36 -0.39
CA LYS A 165 -6.56 9.82 0.40
C LYS A 165 -6.15 10.66 1.61
N ARG A 166 -4.85 10.79 1.89
CA ARG A 166 -4.27 11.53 3.00
C ARG A 166 -3.90 12.94 2.57
#